data_AF-A0A7V3HA37-F1
#
_entry.id   AF-A0A7V3HA37-F1
#
_cell.length_a   1.000
_cell.length_b   1.000
_cell.length_c   1.000
_cell.angle_alpha   90.00
_cell.angle_beta   90.00
_cell.angle_gamma   90.00
#
_symmetry.space_group_name_H-M   'P 1'
#
loop_
_entity.id
_entity.type
_entity.pdbx_description
1 polymer ?
#
loop_
_entity_poly.entity_id
_entity_poly.type
_entity_poly.pdbx_seq_one_letter_code
_entity_poly.pdbx_strand_id
1 'polypeptide(L)'
;MWAKNLLVVGFAVLTLAASPLDVVRQAYTGEAWVVPVQDRRGGREEGIRPLREVVAELRARYGGDLIDARLEDGGRPIYVIRWRMPNGDVRDFRVDASR
;
A
#
# COMPACT_ATOMS: atom_id res chain seq x y z
N MET A 1 33.67 22.24 -16.00
CA MET A 1 34.97 21.82 -15.44
C MET A 1 34.72 20.54 -14.65
N TRP A 2 35.25 19.42 -15.14
CA TRP A 2 34.92 18.06 -14.68
C TRP A 2 36.08 17.55 -13.83
N ALA A 3 35.90 17.45 -12.51
CA ALA A 3 36.94 16.97 -11.61
C ALA A 3 36.89 15.44 -11.50
N LYS A 4 37.83 14.80 -12.20
CA LYS A 4 38.24 13.40 -12.04
C LYS A 4 39.17 13.31 -10.84
N ASN A 5 38.73 12.77 -9.71
CA ASN A 5 39.65 12.32 -8.66
C ASN A 5 39.50 10.81 -8.47
N LEU A 6 40.43 10.10 -9.09
CA LEU A 6 40.74 8.70 -8.93
C LEU A 6 41.87 8.63 -7.90
N LEU A 7 41.72 7.87 -6.80
CA LEU A 7 42.86 7.27 -6.12
C LEU A 7 42.43 6.02 -5.36
N VAL A 8 43.14 4.94 -5.70
CA VAL A 8 43.04 3.57 -5.20
C VAL A 8 43.92 3.41 -3.95
N VAL A 9 43.78 2.27 -3.29
CA VAL A 9 44.71 1.59 -2.35
C VAL A 9 44.27 1.72 -0.88
N GLY A 10 44.20 0.66 -0.06
CA GLY A 10 44.75 -0.68 -0.22
C GLY A 10 44.05 -1.72 0.63
N PHE A 11 44.16 -2.96 0.17
CA PHE A 11 43.79 -4.16 0.90
C PHE A 11 45.01 -4.64 1.70
N ALA A 12 44.86 -4.80 3.00
CA ALA A 12 45.75 -5.63 3.82
C ALA A 12 44.88 -6.42 4.81
N VAL A 13 44.86 -7.74 4.62
CA VAL A 13 44.19 -8.73 5.45
C VAL A 13 45.14 -9.15 6.56
N LEU A 14 44.72 -9.09 7.82
CA LEU A 14 45.28 -9.95 8.87
C LEU A 14 44.22 -10.32 9.91
N THR A 15 43.98 -11.63 9.99
CA THR A 15 43.06 -12.35 10.86
C THR A 15 43.66 -12.59 12.25
N LEU A 16 42.90 -12.29 13.31
CA LEU A 16 43.08 -12.91 14.62
C LEU A 16 41.71 -13.32 15.17
N ALA A 17 41.56 -14.63 15.35
CA ALA A 17 40.41 -15.24 15.99
C ALA A 17 40.44 -14.96 17.50
N ALA A 18 39.32 -14.50 18.05
CA ALA A 18 38.99 -14.66 19.46
C ALA A 18 37.47 -14.62 19.60
N SER A 19 36.87 -15.80 19.71
CA SER A 19 35.47 -15.97 20.03
C SER A 19 35.30 -15.83 21.54
N PRO A 20 34.53 -14.84 22.01
CA PRO A 20 33.61 -15.09 23.10
C PRO A 20 32.25 -15.39 22.51
N LEU A 21 31.79 -16.63 22.69
CA LEU A 21 30.37 -16.98 22.64
C LEU A 21 29.69 -16.34 23.86
N ASP A 22 29.68 -15.00 23.92
CA ASP A 22 28.98 -14.24 24.93
C ASP A 22 27.53 -14.08 24.49
N VAL A 23 26.72 -15.03 24.96
CA VAL A 23 25.50 -14.74 25.74
C VAL A 23 24.85 -13.38 25.41
N VAL A 24 24.33 -13.23 24.19
CA VAL A 24 23.25 -12.28 23.91
C VAL A 24 22.03 -13.10 23.48
N ARG A 25 21.55 -13.92 24.41
CA ARG A 25 20.13 -14.31 24.48
C ARG A 25 19.37 -13.12 25.06
N GLN A 26 19.47 -11.97 24.41
CA GLN A 26 18.70 -10.79 24.76
C GLN A 26 17.31 -11.00 24.20
N ALA A 27 16.44 -11.51 25.08
CA ALA A 27 15.04 -11.13 25.16
C ALA A 27 14.39 -10.82 23.80
N TYR A 28 13.89 -11.86 23.13
CA TYR A 28 12.71 -11.72 22.28
C TYR A 28 11.51 -11.38 23.19
N THR A 29 11.55 -10.21 23.79
CA THR A 29 10.41 -9.50 24.37
C THR A 29 10.27 -8.20 23.59
N GLY A 30 10.40 -8.30 22.27
CA GLY A 30 9.73 -7.36 21.39
C GLY A 30 8.26 -7.69 21.51
N GLU A 31 7.59 -7.06 22.46
CA GLU A 31 6.15 -6.87 22.44
C GLU A 31 5.80 -6.58 20.99
N ALA A 32 5.14 -7.55 20.34
CA ALA A 32 4.61 -7.33 19.02
C ALA A 32 3.60 -6.22 19.20
N TRP A 33 4.05 -4.98 18.99
CA TRP A 33 3.19 -3.88 18.64
C TRP A 33 2.55 -4.32 17.33
N VAL A 34 1.48 -5.11 17.46
CA VAL A 34 0.44 -5.20 16.46
C VAL A 34 -0.04 -3.77 16.41
N VAL A 35 0.56 -2.97 15.53
CA VAL A 35 -0.03 -1.71 15.12
C VAL A 35 -1.40 -2.16 14.64
N PRO A 36 -2.50 -1.86 15.34
CA PRO A 36 -3.76 -2.02 14.68
C PRO A 36 -3.60 -1.11 13.46
N VAL A 37 -3.70 -1.68 12.27
CA VAL A 37 -4.10 -0.89 11.10
C VAL A 37 -5.50 -0.42 11.48
N GLN A 38 -5.55 0.61 12.33
CA GLN A 38 -6.67 1.50 12.44
C GLN A 38 -6.62 2.22 11.11
N ASP A 39 -7.19 1.55 10.11
CA ASP A 39 -7.67 2.19 8.90
C ASP A 39 -8.56 3.31 9.43
N ARG A 40 -8.00 4.52 9.49
CA ARG A 40 -8.65 5.74 9.98
C ARG A 40 -9.88 6.11 9.12
N ARG A 41 -10.31 5.23 8.21
CA ARG A 41 -11.58 5.30 7.48
C ARG A 41 -12.81 4.94 8.31
N GLY A 42 -12.65 4.27 9.46
CA GLY A 42 -13.77 3.80 10.28
C GLY A 42 -14.73 4.87 10.85
N GLY A 43 -14.37 6.17 10.80
CA GLY A 43 -15.18 7.25 11.38
C GLY A 43 -16.02 8.07 10.39
N ARG A 44 -15.83 7.92 9.07
CA ARG A 44 -16.65 8.57 8.02
C ARG A 44 -17.63 7.61 7.34
N GLU A 45 -17.57 6.32 7.68
CA GLU A 45 -18.25 5.23 6.97
C GLU A 45 -19.72 5.03 7.35
N GLU A 46 -20.24 5.68 8.39
CA GLU A 46 -21.63 5.49 8.84
C GLU A 46 -22.70 5.91 7.80
N GLY A 47 -22.31 6.67 6.77
CA GLY A 47 -23.20 7.06 5.66
C GLY A 47 -22.65 6.79 4.25
N ILE A 48 -21.51 6.10 4.13
CA ILE A 48 -20.86 5.86 2.84
C ILE A 48 -21.04 4.39 2.43
N ARG A 49 -21.55 4.15 1.21
CA ARG A 49 -21.62 2.81 0.62
C ARG A 49 -20.24 2.19 0.54
N PRO A 50 -20.06 0.94 0.99
CA PRO A 50 -18.77 0.29 0.95
C PRO A 50 -18.34 0.07 -0.50
N LEU A 51 -17.10 0.47 -0.85
CA LEU A 51 -16.56 0.33 -2.20
C LEU A 51 -16.68 -1.11 -2.73
N ARG A 52 -16.50 -2.11 -1.86
CA ARG A 52 -16.65 -3.53 -2.22
C ARG A 52 -18.02 -3.85 -2.82
N GLU A 53 -19.09 -3.28 -2.28
CA GLU A 53 -20.46 -3.50 -2.77
C GLU A 53 -20.64 -2.88 -4.15
N VAL A 54 -20.17 -1.65 -4.34
CA VAL A 54 -20.21 -0.97 -5.65
C VAL A 54 -19.41 -1.75 -6.70
N VAL A 55 -18.22 -2.25 -6.34
CA VAL A 55 -17.39 -3.08 -7.22
C VAL A 55 -18.07 -4.41 -7.56
N ALA A 56 -18.73 -5.05 -6.60
CA ALA A 56 -19.48 -6.27 -6.84
C ALA A 56 -20.66 -6.03 -7.80
N GLU A 57 -21.38 -4.92 -7.64
CA GLU A 57 -22.46 -4.51 -8.54
C GLU A 57 -21.95 -4.25 -9.96
N LEU A 58 -20.85 -3.49 -10.10
CA LEU A 58 -20.22 -3.23 -11.39
C LEU A 58 -19.73 -4.51 -12.06
N ARG A 59 -19.08 -5.41 -11.31
CA ARG A 59 -18.63 -6.71 -11.84
C ARG A 59 -19.80 -7.58 -12.27
N ALA A 60 -20.89 -7.62 -11.51
CA ALA A 60 -22.08 -8.37 -11.87
C ALA A 60 -22.76 -7.82 -13.14
N ARG A 61 -22.76 -6.48 -13.33
CA ARG A 61 -23.42 -5.83 -14.47
C ARG A 61 -22.57 -5.80 -15.74
N TYR A 62 -21.28 -5.54 -15.62
CA TYR A 62 -20.39 -5.25 -16.76
C TYR A 62 -19.28 -6.29 -16.95
N GLY A 63 -19.11 -7.23 -16.01
CA GLY A 63 -17.92 -8.07 -15.95
C GLY A 63 -16.66 -7.22 -15.74
N GLY A 64 -15.51 -7.74 -16.18
CA GLY A 64 -14.26 -6.99 -16.16
C GLY A 64 -13.69 -6.78 -14.75
N ASP A 65 -12.80 -5.80 -14.62
CA ASP A 65 -11.99 -5.63 -13.42
C ASP A 65 -11.79 -4.17 -13.03
N LEU A 66 -11.72 -3.96 -11.71
CA LEU A 66 -11.35 -2.68 -11.12
C LEU A 66 -9.88 -2.37 -11.42
N ILE A 67 -9.61 -1.19 -11.95
CA ILE A 67 -8.24 -0.65 -12.10
C ILE A 67 -7.91 0.27 -10.93
N ASP A 68 -8.78 1.24 -10.66
CA ASP A 68 -8.57 2.25 -9.61
C ASP A 68 -9.91 2.75 -9.08
N ALA A 69 -9.94 3.20 -7.82
CA ALA A 69 -11.10 3.81 -7.21
C ALA A 69 -10.69 4.94 -6.26
N ARG A 70 -11.30 6.10 -6.46
CA ARG A 70 -11.13 7.26 -5.58
C ARG A 70 -12.49 7.73 -5.06
N LEU A 71 -12.53 8.13 -3.80
CA LEU A 71 -13.64 8.88 -3.24
C LEU A 71 -13.37 10.37 -3.39
N GLU A 72 -14.23 11.07 -4.12
CA GLU A 72 -14.26 12.53 -4.16
C GLU A 72 -15.28 13.04 -3.13
N ASP A 73 -14.84 13.92 -2.25
CA ASP A 73 -15.67 14.51 -1.20
C ASP A 73 -15.73 16.03 -1.41
N GLY A 74 -16.83 16.49 -2.01
CA GLY A 74 -17.08 17.89 -2.39
C GLY A 74 -18.47 18.37 -1.98
N GLY A 75 -19.02 17.81 -0.89
CA GLY A 75 -20.39 18.04 -0.41
C GLY A 75 -21.35 16.88 -0.70
N ARG A 76 -21.00 16.00 -1.64
CA ARG A 76 -21.59 14.67 -1.82
C ARG A 76 -20.47 13.67 -2.09
N PRO A 77 -20.44 12.53 -1.37
CA PRO A 77 -19.39 11.54 -1.58
C PRO A 77 -19.66 10.81 -2.90
N ILE A 78 -18.73 10.90 -3.86
CA ILE A 78 -18.83 10.24 -5.17
C ILE A 78 -17.62 9.34 -5.37
N TYR A 79 -17.85 8.07 -5.69
CA TYR A 79 -16.79 7.20 -6.19
C TYR A 79 -16.54 7.46 -7.67
N VAL A 80 -15.29 7.76 -8.00
CA VAL A 80 -14.78 7.68 -9.37
C VAL A 80 -14.02 6.37 -9.51
N ILE A 81 -14.56 5.48 -10.33
CA ILE A 81 -14.10 4.11 -10.49
C ILE A 81 -13.60 3.93 -11.92
N ARG A 82 -12.30 3.68 -12.07
CA ARG A 82 -11.70 3.33 -13.34
C ARG A 82 -11.77 1.82 -13.53
N TRP A 83 -12.40 1.39 -14.61
CA TRP A 83 -12.78 0.01 -14.85
C TRP A 83 -12.27 -0.50 -16.18
N ARG A 84 -11.73 -1.71 -16.20
CA ARG A 84 -11.41 -2.46 -17.41
C ARG A 84 -12.60 -3.32 -17.80
N MET A 85 -13.18 -3.03 -18.94
CA MET A 85 -14.24 -3.84 -19.54
C MET A 85 -13.69 -5.19 -20.05
N PRO A 86 -14.53 -6.23 -20.21
CA PRO A 86 -14.11 -7.53 -20.72
C PRO A 86 -13.45 -7.50 -22.11
N ASN A 87 -13.80 -6.50 -22.94
CA ASN A 87 -13.22 -6.30 -24.26
C ASN A 87 -11.85 -5.57 -24.23
N GLY A 88 -11.36 -5.21 -23.03
CA GLY A 88 -10.11 -4.49 -22.85
C GLY A 88 -10.25 -2.96 -22.77
N ASP A 89 -11.42 -2.41 -23.08
CA ASP A 89 -11.66 -0.96 -22.98
C ASP A 89 -11.59 -0.48 -21.53
N VAL A 90 -11.18 0.77 -21.34
CA VAL A 90 -11.16 1.39 -20.01
C VAL A 90 -12.21 2.48 -19.94
N ARG A 91 -13.03 2.46 -18.87
CA ARG A 91 -14.10 3.43 -18.64
C ARG A 91 -14.10 3.92 -17.19
N ASP A 92 -14.50 5.16 -17.01
CA ASP A 92 -14.66 5.76 -15.70
C ASP A 92 -16.15 5.80 -15.32
N PHE A 93 -16.49 5.24 -14.17
CA PHE A 93 -17.82 5.29 -13.58
C PHE A 93 -17.85 6.28 -12.43
N ARG A 94 -18.86 7.13 -12.40
CA ARG A 94 -19.15 8.03 -11.26
C ARG A 94 -20.36 7.47 -10.53
N VAL A 95 -20.16 7.01 -9.29
CA VAL A 95 -21.19 6.34 -8.49
C VAL A 95 -21.41 7.14 -7.21
N ASP A 96 -22.66 7.45 -6.91
CA ASP A 96 -23.01 8.06 -5.63
C ASP A 96 -22.65 7.10 -4.49
N ALA A 97 -21.84 7.59 -3.56
CA ALA A 97 -21.39 6.83 -2.42
C ALA A 97 -22.28 7.06 -1.19
N SER A 98 -23.34 7.86 -1.26
CA SER A 98 -24.32 7.94 -0.18
C SER A 98 -25.10 6.63 -0.05
N ARG A 99 -25.32 6.17 1.19
CA ARG A 99 -26.21 5.04 1.49
C ARG A 99 -27.68 5.46 1.41
#